data_AF-A0A5J9T0M6-F1
#
_entry.id   AF-A0A5J9T0M6-F1
#
_cell.length_a   1.000
_cell.length_b   1.000
_cell.length_c   1.000
_cell.angle_alpha   90.00
_cell.angle_beta   90.00
_cell.angle_gamma   90.00
#
_symmetry.space_group_name_H-M   'P 1'
#
loop_
_entity.id
_entity.type
_entity.pdbx_description
1 polymer ?
#
loop_
_entity_poly.entity_id
_entity_poly.type
_entity_poly.pdbx_seq_one_letter_code
_entity_poly.pdbx_strand_id
1 'polypeptide(L)'
;MPADSTGTCRRFAFEGMLFTVTESNEVAQVLKGGAVHSLGSEGFFDEDTATRHHFVDLQGKTEAMLLLVSVREDERRIATIRRFS
;
A
#
# COMPACT_ATOMS: atom_id res chain seq x y z
N MET A 1 3.48 -20.62 16.97
CA MET A 1 2.97 -20.71 15.58
C MET A 1 3.13 -19.34 14.96
N PRO A 2 4.10 -19.07 14.08
CA PRO A 2 4.05 -17.86 13.27
C PRO A 2 3.00 -18.10 12.18
N ALA A 3 1.98 -17.23 12.14
CA ALA A 3 0.99 -17.22 11.09
C ALA A 3 1.70 -16.87 9.78
N ASP A 4 1.92 -17.88 8.94
CA ASP A 4 2.17 -17.68 7.52
C ASP A 4 0.83 -17.29 6.88
N SER A 5 0.37 -16.08 7.18
CA SER A 5 -0.75 -15.44 6.49
C SER A 5 -0.25 -14.96 5.14
N THR A 6 0.11 -15.88 4.24
CA THR A 6 0.04 -15.61 2.80
C THR A 6 -1.42 -15.58 2.40
N GLY A 7 -2.16 -14.60 2.92
CA GLY A 7 -3.26 -14.04 2.16
C GLY A 7 -2.67 -13.64 0.81
N THR A 8 -3.39 -13.91 -0.27
CA THR A 8 -3.02 -13.54 -1.65
C THR A 8 -2.89 -12.02 -1.78
N CYS A 9 -1.83 -11.48 -1.21
CA CYS A 9 -1.43 -10.09 -1.20
C CYS A 9 -1.00 -9.77 -2.61
N ARG A 10 -1.93 -9.21 -3.40
CA ARG A 10 -1.61 -8.77 -4.76
C ARG A 10 -0.57 -7.65 -4.67
N ARG A 11 0.64 -7.98 -5.10
CA ARG A 11 1.78 -7.05 -5.10
C ARG A 11 1.65 -6.10 -6.27
N PHE A 12 1.82 -4.81 -6.01
CA PHE A 12 1.82 -3.77 -7.03
C PHE A 12 3.19 -3.14 -7.14
N ALA A 13 3.75 -3.11 -8.35
CA ALA A 13 5.01 -2.44 -8.61
C ALA A 13 4.75 -0.99 -9.05
N PHE A 14 5.41 -0.03 -8.41
CA PHE A 14 5.36 1.39 -8.77
C PHE A 14 6.73 2.03 -8.56
N GLU A 15 7.27 2.69 -9.58
CA GLU A 15 8.61 3.32 -9.58
C GLU A 15 9.74 2.42 -9.02
N GLY A 16 9.69 1.10 -9.29
CA GLY A 16 10.68 0.13 -8.83
C GLY A 16 10.55 -0.27 -7.35
N MET A 17 9.51 0.20 -6.67
CA MET A 17 9.09 -0.23 -5.34
C MET A 17 7.92 -1.20 -5.46
N LEU A 18 7.78 -2.09 -4.48
CA LEU A 18 6.72 -3.09 -4.46
C LEU A 18 5.82 -2.81 -3.26
N PHE A 19 4.52 -2.74 -3.48
CA PHE A 19 3.51 -2.42 -2.48
C PHE A 19 2.55 -3.59 -2.32
N THR A 20 2.00 -3.73 -1.13
CA THR A 20 0.98 -4.71 -0.80
C THR A 20 0.01 -4.12 0.22
N VAL A 21 -1.16 -4.74 0.33
CA VAL A 21 -2.18 -4.37 1.32
C VAL A 21 -2.18 -5.43 2.41
N THR A 22 -2.08 -5.02 3.67
CA THR A 22 -2.11 -5.93 4.81
C THR A 22 -3.53 -6.44 5.07
N GLU A 23 -3.69 -7.42 5.95
CA GLU A 23 -5.00 -7.94 6.34
C GLU A 23 -5.91 -6.85 6.96
N SER A 24 -5.30 -5.80 7.51
CA SER A 24 -5.98 -4.63 8.09
C SER A 24 -6.32 -3.54 7.06
N ASN A 25 -6.23 -3.82 5.76
CA ASN A 25 -6.37 -2.83 4.68
C ASN A 25 -5.36 -1.68 4.73
N GLU A 26 -4.20 -1.87 5.37
CA GLU A 26 -3.14 -0.87 5.39
C GLU A 26 -2.16 -1.11 4.25
N VAL A 27 -1.51 -0.04 3.78
CA VAL A 27 -0.52 -0.14 2.71
C VAL A 27 0.86 -0.42 3.30
N ALA A 28 1.54 -1.41 2.76
CA ALA A 28 2.89 -1.77 3.15
C ALA A 28 3.81 -1.91 1.94
N GLN A 29 5.09 -1.60 2.13
CA GLN A 29 6.12 -1.83 1.14
C GLN A 29 6.71 -3.23 1.31
N VAL A 30 6.87 -3.95 0.21
CA VAL A 30 7.60 -5.21 0.17
C VAL A 30 9.06 -4.91 -0.14
N LEU A 31 9.93 -5.21 0.81
CA LEU A 31 11.38 -5.06 0.71
C LEU A 31 12.01 -6.29 0.04
N LYS A 32 13.27 -6.15 -0.37
CA LYS A 32 14.06 -7.27 -0.90
C LYS A 32 14.14 -8.38 0.16
N GLY A 33 13.87 -9.62 -0.26
CA GLY A 33 13.78 -10.78 0.64
C GLY A 33 12.37 -11.09 1.14
N GLY A 34 11.35 -10.34 0.68
CA GLY A 34 9.94 -10.62 1.00
C GLY A 34 9.48 -10.06 2.35
N ALA A 35 10.34 -9.33 3.05
CA ALA A 35 9.95 -8.60 4.24
C ALA A 35 8.94 -7.51 3.89
N VAL A 36 7.98 -7.27 4.77
CA VAL A 36 6.92 -6.27 4.59
C VAL A 36 7.12 -5.17 5.63
N HIS A 37 7.18 -3.93 5.18
CA HIS A 37 7.31 -2.74 6.01
C HIS A 37 6.02 -1.94 5.90
N SER A 38 5.22 -1.93 6.97
CA SER A 38 4.02 -1.10 7.04
C SER A 38 4.41 0.36 6.93
N LEU A 39 3.80 1.05 5.98
CA LEU A 39 4.02 2.47 5.80
C LEU A 39 2.97 3.16 6.67
N GLY A 40 3.41 4.05 7.56
CA GLY A 40 2.48 4.93 8.25
C GLY A 40 1.68 5.68 7.20
N SER A 41 0.37 5.43 7.14
CA SER A 41 -0.49 6.04 6.13
C SER A 41 -1.60 6.83 6.80
N GLU A 42 -1.73 8.09 6.43
CA GLU A 42 -2.93 8.87 6.71
C GLU A 42 -3.90 8.69 5.55
N GLY A 43 -5.21 8.72 5.80
CA GLY A 43 -6.13 8.41 4.74
C GLY A 43 -7.60 8.59 5.10
N PHE A 44 -8.42 8.58 4.06
CA PHE A 44 -9.87 8.67 4.17
C PHE A 44 -10.54 7.55 3.38
N PHE A 45 -11.76 7.23 3.78
CA PHE A 45 -12.59 6.25 3.07
C PHE A 45 -13.62 6.97 2.21
N ASP A 46 -13.68 6.60 0.94
CA ASP A 46 -14.71 6.99 -0.02
C ASP A 46 -15.78 5.89 -0.05
N GLU A 47 -16.93 6.18 0.56
CA GLU A 47 -18.07 5.27 0.65
C GLU A 47 -18.73 5.02 -0.71
N ASP A 48 -18.73 6.03 -1.60
CA ASP A 48 -19.40 5.94 -2.91
C ASP A 48 -18.72 4.91 -3.81
N THR A 49 -17.40 4.76 -3.65
CA THR A 49 -16.59 3.83 -4.45
C THR A 49 -15.97 2.71 -3.62
N ALA A 50 -16.38 2.56 -2.35
CA ALA A 50 -15.84 1.59 -1.39
C ALA A 50 -14.31 1.55 -1.39
N THR A 51 -13.67 2.72 -1.40
CA THR A 51 -12.22 2.85 -1.58
C THR A 51 -11.57 3.68 -0.52
N ARG A 52 -10.55 3.10 0.08
CA ARG A 52 -9.70 3.78 1.03
C ARG A 52 -8.51 4.41 0.33
N HIS A 53 -8.36 5.70 0.51
CA HIS A 53 -7.28 6.50 -0.02
C HIS A 53 -6.22 6.66 1.06
N HIS A 54 -5.03 6.13 0.83
CA HIS A 54 -3.89 6.17 1.73
C HIS A 54 -2.83 7.11 1.17
N PHE A 55 -2.50 8.16 1.90
CA PHE A 55 -1.33 8.99 1.69
C PHE A 55 -0.15 8.34 2.39
N VAL A 56 0.89 8.11 1.61
CA VAL A 56 2.07 7.36 2.01
C VAL A 56 3.28 8.23 1.73
N ASP A 57 3.92 8.69 2.80
CA ASP A 57 5.20 9.35 2.71
C ASP A 57 6.32 8.33 2.54
N LEU A 58 6.97 8.36 1.39
CA LEU A 58 8.15 7.56 1.11
C LEU A 58 9.36 8.45 1.06
N GLN A 59 10.36 8.12 1.86
CA GLN A 59 11.68 8.67 1.66
C GLN A 59 12.31 7.93 0.46
N GLY A 60 12.07 8.45 -0.74
CA GLY A 60 12.71 7.97 -1.95
C GLY A 60 14.23 8.11 -1.84
N LYS A 61 14.96 7.40 -2.71
CA LYS A 61 16.44 7.38 -2.68
C LYS A 61 17.08 8.76 -2.87
N THR A 62 16.36 9.67 -3.51
CA THR A 62 16.86 10.98 -3.90
C THR A 62 16.02 12.09 -3.29
N GLU A 63 14.70 11.88 -3.17
CA GLU A 63 13.76 12.87 -2.66
C GLU A 63 12.64 12.16 -1.87
N ALA A 64 12.04 12.88 -0.91
CA ALA A 64 10.80 12.44 -0.30
C ALA A 64 9.68 12.53 -1.34
N MET A 65 8.88 11.47 -1.44
CA MET A 65 7.77 11.34 -2.38
C MET A 65 6.51 11.04 -1.60
N LEU A 66 5.44 11.76 -1.91
CA LEU A 66 4.12 11.48 -1.37
C LEU A 66 3.34 10.66 -2.41
N LEU A 67 2.90 9.46 -2.03
CA LEU A 67 2.06 8.61 -2.87
C LEU A 67 0.64 8.58 -2.32
N LEU A 68 -0.34 8.71 -3.22
CA LEU A 68 -1.72 8.34 -2.95
C LEU A 68 -1.96 6.92 -3.47
N VAL A 69 -2.22 6.02 -2.54
CA VAL A 69 -2.55 4.62 -2.79
C VAL A 69 -4.03 4.41 -2.50
N SER A 70 -4.80 4.14 -3.55
CA SER A 70 -6.21 3.80 -3.45
C SER A 70 -6.37 2.30 -3.31
N VAL A 71 -6.97 1.85 -2.22
CA VAL A 71 -7.25 0.45 -1.90
C VAL A 71 -8.76 0.24 -1.92
N ARG A 72 -9.23 -0.67 -2.77
CA ARG A 72 -10.62 -1.12 -2.79
C ARG A 72 -10.83 -2.06 -1.61
N GLU A 73 -11.71 -1.72 -0.67
CA GLU A 73 -11.89 -2.50 0.57
C GLU A 73 -12.66 -3.80 0.35
N ASP A 74 -13.55 -3.82 -0.64
CA ASP A 74 -14.31 -4.99 -1.08
C ASP A 74 -13.40 -6.08 -1.66
N GLU A 75 -12.40 -5.67 -2.44
CA GLU A 75 -11.45 -6.58 -3.08
C GLU A 75 -10.12 -6.72 -2.32
N ARG A 76 -9.91 -5.93 -1.26
CA ARG A 76 -8.64 -5.77 -0.51
C ARG A 76 -7.43 -5.65 -1.42
N ARG A 77 -7.57 -4.80 -2.44
CA ARG A 77 -6.58 -4.66 -3.52
C ARG A 77 -6.29 -3.21 -3.79
N ILE A 78 -5.02 -2.93 -4.07
CA ILE A 78 -4.61 -1.63 -4.60
C ILE A 78 -5.29 -1.44 -5.96
N ALA A 79 -6.16 -0.45 -6.06
CA ALA A 79 -6.79 -0.04 -7.30
C ALA A 79 -5.89 0.87 -8.11
N THR A 80 -5.24 1.83 -7.44
CA THR A 80 -4.39 2.84 -8.10
C THR A 80 -3.29 3.31 -7.16
N ILE A 81 -2.12 3.62 -7.73
CA ILE A 81 -1.06 4.37 -7.05
C ILE A 81 -0.79 5.61 -7.90
N ARG A 82 -0.78 6.78 -7.27
CA ARG A 82 -0.47 8.06 -7.91
C ARG A 82 0.57 8.79 -7.09
N ARG A 83 1.56 9.38 -7.77
CA ARG A 83 2.51 10.28 -7.14
C ARG A 83 1.90 11.67 -7.03
N PHE A 84 1.96 12.26 -5.83
CA PHE A 84 1.50 13.62 -5.56
C PHE A 84 2.63 14.65 -5.63
N SER A 85 3.86 14.29 -5.22
CA SER A 85 5.06 15.14 -5.28
C SER A 85 6.33 14.30 -5.48
#